data_AF-A0A3D2UYI8-F1
#
_entry.id   AF-A0A3D2UYI8-F1
#
_cell.length_a   1.000
_cell.length_b   1.000
_cell.length_c   1.000
_cell.angle_alpha   90.00
_cell.angle_beta   90.00
_cell.angle_gamma   90.00
#
_symmetry.space_group_name_H-M   'P 1'
#
loop_
_entity.id
_entity.type
_entity.pdbx_description
1 polymer ?
#
loop_
_entity_poly.entity_id
_entity_poly.type
_entity_poly.pdbx_seq_one_letter_code
_entity_poly.pdbx_strand_id
1 'polypeptide(L)'
;MPLEKQKPWHGIGVDVGANLSSREMLYKVKLDWEVSKIPSQRPKSYANQETLRFFKGFFEEGNAHIETIGSLDTSRILWGLARLNEDFTLKGGDEVKGYLLLASRNESREKIEVQFIIVRESCYNILQITSDAKPHIKNIFRRSFKPTFPFMNQKAQKFDDEMKRKVNKIFVQGREAISTFADDARILADKEVDETMAWRFMFDVFQPETIEDVSTIGPKELEELAENKTKLAIEAFSQAPGQELQSANMTAWGLLNAVTYTADHCLGANRDSRLRQAWFGPNAKLKKRALSLALEL
;
A
#
# COMPACT_ATOMS: atom_id res chain seq x y z
N MET A 1 14.84 -7.89 18.92
CA MET A 1 15.75 -7.02 18.15
C MET A 1 15.05 -5.69 17.96
N PRO A 2 15.66 -4.54 18.29
CA PRO A 2 15.07 -3.26 17.90
C PRO A 2 14.92 -3.30 16.38
N LEU A 3 13.71 -3.05 15.86
CA LEU A 3 13.55 -2.85 14.43
C LEU A 3 14.46 -1.65 14.07
N GLU A 4 15.58 -1.91 13.40
CA GLU A 4 16.18 -0.90 12.53
C GLU A 4 15.03 -0.26 11.76
N LYS A 5 15.03 1.07 11.63
CA LYS A 5 14.01 1.87 10.94
C LYS A 5 13.80 1.38 9.50
N GLN A 6 13.13 0.25 9.35
CA GLN A 6 12.86 -0.42 8.11
C GLN A 6 11.61 0.24 7.58
N LYS A 7 11.78 0.95 6.47
CA LYS A 7 10.66 1.54 5.74
C LYS A 7 9.60 0.46 5.48
N PRO A 8 8.32 0.84 5.28
CA PRO A 8 7.20 -0.11 5.16
C PRO A 8 7.34 -1.16 4.04
N TRP A 9 8.28 -0.96 3.11
CA TRP A 9 8.60 -1.85 2.00
C TRP A 9 9.83 -2.76 2.25
N HIS A 10 10.34 -2.85 3.49
CA HIS A 10 11.39 -3.81 3.93
C HIS A 10 12.67 -3.82 3.08
N GLY A 11 13.06 -2.65 2.56
CA GLY A 11 14.23 -2.49 1.69
C GLY A 11 13.98 -2.84 0.22
N ILE A 12 12.73 -3.08 -0.19
CA ILE A 12 12.36 -3.25 -1.59
C ILE A 12 12.08 -1.88 -2.21
N GLY A 13 12.84 -1.54 -3.25
CA GLY A 13 12.75 -0.24 -3.90
C GLY A 13 13.90 0.67 -3.51
N VAL A 14 13.96 1.82 -4.16
CA VAL A 14 15.03 2.80 -4.02
C VAL A 14 14.41 4.18 -3.88
N ASP A 15 14.95 4.94 -2.94
CA ASP A 15 14.56 6.33 -2.79
C ASP A 15 14.99 7.11 -4.02
N VAL A 16 14.12 7.95 -4.55
CA VAL A 16 14.39 8.82 -5.69
C VAL A 16 14.05 10.24 -5.29
N GLY A 17 15.00 11.16 -5.50
CA GLY A 17 14.72 12.59 -5.36
C GLY A 17 13.97 13.12 -6.59
N ALA A 18 13.26 14.23 -6.43
CA ALA A 18 12.51 14.91 -7.50
C ALA A 18 13.38 15.23 -8.75
N ASN A 19 14.68 15.42 -8.55
CA ASN A 19 15.62 15.82 -9.59
C ASN A 19 15.99 14.69 -10.57
N LEU A 20 15.76 13.42 -10.23
CA LEU A 20 16.11 12.31 -11.13
C LEU A 20 15.19 12.29 -12.36
N SER A 21 15.77 12.13 -13.54
CA SER A 21 15.03 11.83 -14.77
C SER A 21 14.45 10.41 -14.72
N SER A 22 13.43 10.13 -15.53
CA SER A 22 12.86 8.78 -15.63
C SER A 22 13.88 7.73 -16.08
N ARG A 23 14.95 8.14 -16.78
CA ARG A 23 16.05 7.26 -17.20
C ARG A 23 17.01 6.95 -16.04
N GLU A 24 17.37 7.94 -15.24
CA GLU A 24 18.20 7.73 -14.04
C GLU A 24 17.44 6.92 -12.99
N MET A 25 16.14 7.16 -12.84
CA MET A 25 15.24 6.34 -12.03
C MET A 25 15.32 4.86 -12.45
N LEU A 26 15.21 4.59 -13.76
CA LEU A 26 15.27 3.25 -14.33
C LEU A 26 16.58 2.52 -14.00
N TYR A 27 17.70 3.22 -14.13
CA TYR A 27 19.02 2.71 -13.77
C TYR A 27 19.12 2.42 -12.27
N LYS A 28 18.60 3.32 -11.43
CA LYS A 28 18.61 3.15 -9.97
C LYS A 28 17.83 1.92 -9.51
N VAL A 29 16.69 1.62 -10.14
CA VAL A 29 15.92 0.39 -9.87
C VAL A 29 16.43 -0.85 -10.61
N LYS A 30 17.50 -0.73 -11.43
CA LYS A 30 18.06 -1.82 -12.24
C LYS A 30 17.03 -2.44 -13.21
N LEU A 31 16.15 -1.60 -13.77
CA LEU A 31 15.10 -2.01 -14.72
C LEU A 31 15.35 -1.53 -16.16
N ASP A 32 16.60 -1.14 -16.44
CA ASP A 32 17.09 -0.67 -17.74
C ASP A 32 17.44 -1.81 -18.70
N TRP A 33 17.12 -3.05 -18.33
CA TRP A 33 17.27 -4.22 -19.19
C TRP A 33 16.40 -4.14 -20.45
N GLU A 34 16.96 -4.63 -21.55
CA GLU A 34 16.34 -4.55 -22.87
C GLU A 34 15.64 -5.87 -23.21
N VAL A 35 14.39 -5.80 -23.70
CA VAL A 35 13.67 -6.97 -24.22
C VAL A 35 13.39 -6.80 -25.69
N SER A 36 13.84 -7.76 -26.50
CA SER A 36 13.39 -7.90 -27.88
C SER A 36 12.67 -9.23 -28.07
N LYS A 37 11.43 -9.19 -28.61
CA LYS A 37 10.68 -10.40 -28.99
C LYS A 37 11.23 -11.07 -30.26
N ILE A 38 12.05 -10.36 -31.04
CA ILE A 38 12.73 -10.87 -32.24
C ILE A 38 14.17 -10.34 -32.21
N PRO A 39 15.21 -11.19 -32.19
CA PRO A 39 16.59 -10.78 -31.88
C PRO A 39 17.20 -9.64 -32.72
N SER A 40 16.64 -9.27 -33.88
CA SER A 40 17.36 -8.40 -34.82
C SER A 40 16.58 -7.26 -35.50
N GLN A 41 15.24 -7.12 -35.38
CA GLN A 41 14.51 -6.14 -36.23
C GLN A 41 13.38 -5.34 -35.58
N ARG A 42 13.06 -5.54 -34.29
CA ARG A 42 12.01 -4.76 -33.62
C ARG A 42 12.59 -3.58 -32.83
N PRO A 43 11.88 -2.44 -32.76
CA PRO A 43 12.27 -1.35 -31.87
C PRO A 43 12.34 -1.79 -30.41
N LYS A 44 13.34 -1.29 -29.69
CA LYS A 44 13.52 -1.51 -28.25
C LYS A 44 12.27 -1.10 -27.47
N SER A 45 11.88 -1.90 -26.46
CA SER A 45 10.76 -1.57 -25.59
C SER A 45 11.19 -0.54 -24.53
N TYR A 46 10.60 0.65 -24.57
CA TYR A 46 10.81 1.70 -23.57
C TYR A 46 9.75 1.70 -22.46
N ALA A 47 9.01 0.60 -22.30
CA ALA A 47 7.79 0.58 -21.50
C ALA A 47 8.02 0.91 -20.01
N ASN A 48 9.14 0.47 -19.40
CA ASN A 48 9.46 0.81 -18.00
C ASN A 48 9.74 2.32 -17.87
N GLN A 49 10.52 2.89 -18.79
CA GLN A 49 10.83 4.31 -18.82
C GLN A 49 9.56 5.16 -19.04
N GLU A 50 8.65 4.70 -19.91
CA GLU A 50 7.36 5.35 -20.16
C GLU A 50 6.50 5.37 -18.89
N THR A 51 6.44 4.26 -18.16
CA THR A 51 5.73 4.18 -16.87
C THR A 51 6.36 5.07 -15.81
N LEU A 52 7.68 5.05 -15.62
CA LEU A 52 8.34 5.93 -14.63
C LEU A 52 8.20 7.41 -14.99
N ARG A 53 8.23 7.76 -16.28
CA ARG A 53 7.93 9.12 -16.75
C ARG A 53 6.48 9.50 -16.42
N PHE A 54 5.54 8.57 -16.56
CA PHE A 54 4.15 8.81 -16.19
C PHE A 54 4.02 9.02 -14.69
N PHE A 55 4.63 8.18 -13.85
CA PHE A 55 4.64 8.35 -12.40
C PHE A 55 5.21 9.71 -12.00
N LYS A 56 6.38 10.07 -12.52
CA LYS A 56 7.00 11.37 -12.24
C LYS A 56 6.07 12.53 -12.57
N GLY A 57 5.55 12.58 -13.80
CA GLY A 57 4.61 13.64 -14.20
C GLY A 57 3.29 13.63 -13.43
N PHE A 58 2.81 12.45 -13.03
CA PHE A 58 1.61 12.28 -12.19
C PHE A 58 1.81 12.93 -10.82
N PHE A 59 2.92 12.62 -10.15
CA PHE A 59 3.19 13.19 -8.83
C PHE A 59 3.45 14.69 -8.91
N GLU A 60 4.28 15.14 -9.87
CA GLU A 60 4.60 16.56 -10.05
C GLU A 60 3.36 17.42 -10.30
N GLU A 61 2.43 16.96 -11.14
CA GLU A 61 1.17 17.68 -11.40
C GLU A 61 0.31 17.81 -10.15
N GLY A 62 0.30 16.80 -9.27
CA GLY A 62 -0.40 16.82 -8.00
C GLY A 62 0.31 17.57 -6.86
N ASN A 63 1.39 18.29 -7.16
CA ASN A 63 2.28 18.92 -6.18
C ASN A 63 2.80 17.92 -5.11
N ALA A 64 3.06 16.70 -5.54
CA ALA A 64 3.68 15.66 -4.73
C ALA A 64 5.02 15.27 -5.36
N HIS A 65 6.01 14.95 -4.54
CA HIS A 65 7.29 14.46 -5.04
C HIS A 65 7.36 12.95 -4.88
N ILE A 66 7.72 12.28 -5.97
CA ILE A 66 8.03 10.85 -5.93
C ILE A 66 9.20 10.65 -4.97
N GLU A 67 9.02 9.78 -3.99
CA GLU A 67 10.02 9.50 -2.96
C GLU A 67 10.68 8.16 -3.17
N THR A 68 9.91 7.15 -3.56
CA THR A 68 10.41 5.78 -3.69
C THR A 68 9.81 5.14 -4.91
N ILE A 69 10.64 4.39 -5.64
CA ILE A 69 10.20 3.53 -6.72
C ILE A 69 10.77 2.14 -6.53
N GLY A 70 10.09 1.14 -7.07
CA GLY A 70 10.58 -0.22 -6.99
C GLY A 70 9.83 -1.14 -7.91
N SER A 71 10.21 -2.41 -7.83
CA SER A 71 9.51 -3.47 -8.52
C SER A 71 9.24 -4.65 -7.61
N LEU A 72 8.15 -5.36 -7.90
CA LEU A 72 7.75 -6.60 -7.26
C LEU A 72 7.54 -7.71 -8.30
N ASP A 73 7.44 -8.95 -7.82
CA ASP A 73 7.14 -10.13 -8.62
C ASP A 73 8.11 -10.30 -9.80
N THR A 74 9.40 -10.28 -9.51
CA THR A 74 10.46 -10.41 -10.54
C THR A 74 10.31 -9.37 -11.66
N SER A 75 10.14 -8.10 -11.28
CA SER A 75 9.95 -6.97 -12.22
C SER A 75 8.64 -6.98 -13.03
N ARG A 76 7.63 -7.73 -12.58
CA ARG A 76 6.29 -7.73 -13.21
C ARG A 76 5.40 -6.59 -12.76
N ILE A 77 5.65 -6.04 -11.58
CA ILE A 77 4.90 -4.92 -11.03
C ILE A 77 5.88 -3.79 -10.77
N LEU A 78 5.79 -2.71 -11.54
CA LEU A 78 6.52 -1.47 -11.29
C LEU A 78 5.66 -0.56 -10.42
N TRP A 79 6.21 0.04 -9.38
CA TRP A 79 5.48 0.92 -8.48
C TRP A 79 6.26 2.18 -8.12
N GLY A 80 5.52 3.21 -7.71
CA GLY A 80 6.05 4.47 -7.21
C GLY A 80 5.20 5.02 -6.08
N LEU A 81 5.86 5.59 -5.08
CA LEU A 81 5.26 6.19 -3.89
C LEU A 81 5.60 7.68 -3.83
N ALA A 82 4.63 8.49 -3.43
CA ALA A 82 4.81 9.89 -3.11
C ALA A 82 4.01 10.25 -1.86
N ARG A 83 4.52 11.22 -1.10
CA ARG A 83 3.79 11.80 0.03
C ARG A 83 2.66 12.67 -0.47
N LEU A 84 1.51 12.56 0.19
CA LEU A 84 0.41 13.49 -0.04
C LEU A 84 0.52 14.76 0.81
N ASN A 85 1.43 14.76 1.81
CA ASN A 85 1.60 15.81 2.81
C ASN A 85 0.29 16.10 3.57
N GLU A 86 -0.56 15.07 3.67
CA GLU A 86 -1.75 15.04 4.50
C GLU A 86 -1.46 13.96 5.57
N ASP A 87 -1.15 14.43 6.77
CA ASP A 87 -0.73 13.60 7.90
C ASP A 87 -1.58 13.95 9.11
N PHE A 88 -1.67 13.03 10.06
CA PHE A 88 -2.33 13.28 11.32
C PHE A 88 -1.61 12.59 12.47
N THR A 89 -1.81 13.12 13.66
CA THR A 89 -1.23 12.60 14.89
C THR A 89 -2.37 12.26 15.85
N LEU A 90 -2.36 11.04 16.38
CA LEU A 90 -3.29 10.61 17.42
C LEU A 90 -2.69 10.88 18.81
N LYS A 91 -3.51 10.67 19.85
CA LYS A 91 -3.09 10.81 21.25
C LYS A 91 -1.83 9.98 21.57
N GLY A 92 -0.97 10.51 22.43
CA GLY A 92 0.33 9.90 22.72
C GLY A 92 1.41 10.11 21.65
N GLY A 93 1.19 11.01 20.68
CA GLY A 93 2.20 11.33 19.65
C GLY A 93 2.30 10.28 18.53
N ASP A 94 1.25 9.51 18.30
CA ASP A 94 1.23 8.45 17.28
C ASP A 94 1.00 9.05 15.89
N GLU A 95 2.10 9.21 15.13
CA GLU A 95 2.10 9.82 13.81
C GLU A 95 1.68 8.85 12.71
N VAL A 96 0.76 9.29 11.86
CA VAL A 96 0.29 8.58 10.67
C VAL A 96 0.45 9.46 9.44
N LYS A 97 1.09 8.88 8.42
CA LYS A 97 1.55 9.57 7.23
C LYS A 97 0.79 9.11 5.99
N GLY A 98 0.26 10.07 5.21
CA GLY A 98 -0.48 9.80 3.97
C GLY A 98 0.40 9.67 2.72
N TYR A 99 0.14 8.64 1.91
CA TYR A 99 0.86 8.38 0.66
C TYR A 99 -0.09 8.04 -0.49
N LEU A 100 0.40 8.30 -1.70
CA LEU A 100 -0.17 7.81 -2.94
C LEU A 100 0.75 6.79 -3.58
N LEU A 101 0.22 5.59 -3.82
CA LEU A 101 0.87 4.49 -4.52
C LEU A 101 0.34 4.40 -5.95
N LEU A 102 1.25 4.45 -6.91
CA LEU A 102 0.98 4.09 -8.30
C LEU A 102 1.61 2.73 -8.60
N ALA A 103 0.86 1.84 -9.23
CA ALA A 103 1.38 0.54 -9.67
C ALA A 103 1.02 0.23 -11.12
N SER A 104 1.95 -0.40 -11.84
CA SER A 104 1.81 -0.80 -13.23
C SER A 104 2.22 -2.26 -13.37
N ARG A 105 1.30 -3.08 -13.87
CA ARG A 105 1.53 -4.50 -14.11
C ARG A 105 1.96 -4.74 -15.55
N ASN A 106 2.86 -5.69 -15.78
CA ASN A 106 3.38 -6.00 -17.11
C ASN A 106 2.28 -6.43 -18.08
N GLU A 107 1.25 -7.13 -17.60
CA GLU A 107 0.10 -7.59 -18.38
C GLU A 107 -0.77 -6.42 -18.87
N SER A 108 -0.79 -5.30 -18.15
CA SER A 108 -1.73 -4.19 -18.37
C SER A 108 -1.10 -2.80 -18.19
N ARG A 109 0.07 -2.57 -18.80
CA ARG A 109 0.84 -1.31 -18.67
C ARG A 109 0.12 -0.02 -19.10
N GLU A 110 -0.99 -0.14 -19.82
CA GLU A 110 -1.85 1.01 -20.17
C GLU A 110 -2.74 1.48 -19.01
N LYS A 111 -2.92 0.64 -17.98
CA LYS A 111 -3.77 0.90 -16.82
C LYS A 111 -2.88 0.98 -15.57
N ILE A 112 -2.72 2.18 -15.04
CA ILE A 112 -2.02 2.41 -13.78
C ILE A 112 -3.03 2.29 -12.65
N GLU A 113 -2.74 1.44 -11.67
CA GLU A 113 -3.50 1.32 -10.43
C GLU A 113 -3.11 2.48 -9.51
N VAL A 114 -4.11 3.08 -8.86
CA VAL A 114 -3.97 4.23 -7.96
C VAL A 114 -4.52 3.81 -6.60
N GLN A 115 -3.69 3.84 -5.56
CA GLN A 115 -4.09 3.48 -4.20
C GLN A 115 -3.63 4.56 -3.21
N PHE A 116 -4.53 4.92 -2.29
CA PHE A 116 -4.21 5.75 -1.15
C PHE A 116 -3.88 4.87 0.03
N ILE A 117 -2.72 5.10 0.64
CA ILE A 117 -2.26 4.32 1.77
C ILE A 117 -1.82 5.26 2.88
N ILE A 118 -2.02 4.82 4.11
CA ILE A 118 -1.44 5.44 5.29
C ILE A 118 -0.33 4.57 5.84
N VAL A 119 0.66 5.20 6.45
CA VAL A 119 1.78 4.55 7.13
C VAL A 119 1.85 5.05 8.55
N ARG A 120 1.76 4.16 9.53
CA ARG A 120 1.95 4.49 10.95
C ARG A 120 3.45 4.44 11.30
N GLU A 121 4.02 5.55 11.75
CA GLU A 121 5.49 5.67 11.90
C GLU A 121 6.09 4.82 13.02
N SER A 122 5.31 4.56 14.08
CA SER A 122 5.76 3.77 15.24
C SER A 122 6.04 2.30 14.92
N CYS A 123 5.41 1.76 13.87
CA CYS A 123 5.52 0.34 13.49
C CYS A 123 5.66 0.08 11.98
N TYR A 124 5.64 1.14 11.17
CA TYR A 124 5.66 1.08 9.71
C TYR A 124 4.60 0.17 9.09
N ASN A 125 3.42 0.10 9.71
CA ASN A 125 2.26 -0.60 9.15
C ASN A 125 1.66 0.20 8.00
N ILE A 126 1.17 -0.49 6.97
CA ILE A 126 0.52 0.10 5.82
C ILE A 126 -0.96 -0.30 5.81
N LEU A 127 -1.85 0.69 5.73
CA LEU A 127 -3.26 0.45 5.50
C LEU A 127 -3.73 1.19 4.25
N GLN A 128 -4.40 0.46 3.34
CA GLN A 128 -5.05 1.09 2.20
C GLN A 128 -6.38 1.70 2.66
N ILE A 129 -6.57 2.97 2.35
CA ILE A 129 -7.82 3.69 2.64
C ILE A 129 -8.70 3.76 1.38
N THR A 130 -10.01 3.88 1.60
CA THR A 130 -10.98 4.02 0.51
C THR A 130 -11.11 5.50 0.13
N SER A 131 -11.22 5.79 -1.17
CA SER A 131 -11.41 7.14 -1.71
C SER A 131 -12.39 7.09 -2.89
N ASP A 132 -13.08 8.21 -3.15
CA ASP A 132 -13.94 8.41 -4.32
C ASP A 132 -13.15 8.59 -5.63
N ALA A 133 -11.82 8.66 -5.54
CA ALA A 133 -10.96 8.65 -6.70
C ALA A 133 -11.09 7.35 -7.50
N LYS A 134 -10.98 7.45 -8.82
CA LYS A 134 -10.95 6.26 -9.67
C LYS A 134 -9.71 5.42 -9.32
N PRO A 135 -9.85 4.11 -9.06
CA PRO A 135 -8.73 3.26 -8.66
C PRO A 135 -7.75 2.99 -9.79
N HIS A 136 -8.01 3.50 -11.00
CA HIS A 136 -7.15 3.34 -12.14
C HIS A 136 -7.15 4.56 -13.04
N ILE A 137 -5.98 4.86 -13.62
CA ILE A 137 -5.80 5.89 -14.63
C ILE A 137 -5.06 5.35 -15.85
N LYS A 138 -5.40 5.88 -17.04
CA LYS A 138 -4.76 5.47 -18.30
C LYS A 138 -3.35 6.06 -18.39
N ASN A 139 -2.36 5.21 -18.62
CA ASN A 139 -1.00 5.63 -18.97
C ASN A 139 -0.96 6.19 -20.40
N ILE A 140 -1.14 7.50 -20.54
CA ILE A 140 -1.12 8.15 -21.86
C ILE A 140 0.28 8.19 -22.50
N PHE A 141 1.34 7.91 -21.75
CA PHE A 141 2.71 7.84 -22.26
C PHE A 141 3.06 6.49 -22.88
N ARG A 142 2.24 5.45 -22.64
CA ARG A 142 2.49 4.10 -23.16
C ARG A 142 2.27 4.05 -24.66
N ARG A 143 3.30 3.90 -25.49
CA ARG A 143 3.13 3.77 -26.94
C ARG A 143 2.41 2.47 -27.31
N SER A 144 1.52 2.55 -28.30
CA SER A 144 0.94 1.34 -28.88
C SER A 144 1.87 0.81 -29.97
N PHE A 145 2.13 -0.49 -29.90
CA PHE A 145 2.88 -1.18 -30.94
C PHE A 145 1.95 -1.45 -32.12
N LYS A 146 2.38 -1.07 -33.33
CA LYS A 146 1.71 -1.41 -34.58
C LYS A 146 2.50 -2.52 -35.29
N PRO A 147 1.83 -3.52 -35.89
CA PRO A 147 2.52 -4.57 -36.64
C PRO A 147 3.12 -4.06 -37.97
N THR A 148 2.75 -2.86 -38.42
CA THR A 148 3.22 -2.23 -39.65
C THR A 148 4.03 -0.97 -39.36
N PHE A 149 4.96 -0.64 -40.28
CA PHE A 149 5.81 0.55 -40.15
C PHE A 149 4.99 1.85 -40.32
N PRO A 150 5.21 2.89 -39.48
CA PRO A 150 6.09 2.88 -38.31
C PRO A 150 5.50 2.05 -37.16
N PHE A 151 6.31 1.12 -36.62
CA PHE A 151 5.90 0.16 -35.58
C PHE A 151 5.49 0.80 -34.24
N MET A 152 5.72 2.10 -34.08
CA MET A 152 5.38 2.88 -32.87
C MET A 152 4.66 4.16 -33.28
N ASN A 153 3.61 4.52 -32.54
CA ASN A 153 3.07 5.88 -32.61
C ASN A 153 3.91 6.86 -31.78
N GLN A 154 3.94 8.13 -32.21
CA GLN A 154 4.33 9.23 -31.33
C GLN A 154 3.17 9.48 -30.37
N LYS A 155 3.32 9.11 -29.09
CA LYS A 155 2.39 9.53 -28.03
C LYS A 155 2.91 10.76 -27.32
N ALA A 156 1.98 11.48 -26.69
CA ALA A 156 2.27 12.64 -25.85
C ALA A 156 3.35 12.30 -24.81
N GLN A 157 4.29 13.22 -24.63
CA GLN A 157 5.34 13.13 -23.60
C GLN A 157 5.04 14.02 -22.38
N LYS A 158 3.91 14.73 -22.42
CA LYS A 158 3.42 15.66 -21.42
C LYS A 158 1.93 15.43 -21.21
N PHE A 159 1.41 15.82 -20.06
CA PHE A 159 -0.02 15.79 -19.81
C PHE A 159 -0.71 16.95 -20.51
N ASP A 160 -1.83 16.64 -21.17
CA ASP A 160 -2.79 17.63 -21.65
C ASP A 160 -3.64 18.17 -20.49
N ASP A 161 -4.37 19.27 -20.73
CA ASP A 161 -5.15 19.93 -19.68
C ASP A 161 -6.31 19.06 -19.15
N GLU A 162 -6.78 18.08 -19.93
CA GLU A 162 -7.76 17.11 -19.46
C GLU A 162 -7.14 16.14 -18.44
N MET A 163 -5.97 15.59 -18.75
CA MET A 163 -5.23 14.71 -17.84
C MET A 163 -4.82 15.45 -16.58
N LYS A 164 -4.32 16.69 -16.69
CA LYS A 164 -3.98 17.52 -15.52
C LYS A 164 -5.15 17.70 -14.57
N ARG A 165 -6.33 18.06 -15.09
CA ARG A 165 -7.56 18.16 -14.28
C ARG A 165 -7.93 16.84 -13.61
N LYS A 166 -7.78 15.70 -14.30
CA LYS A 166 -8.03 14.36 -13.72
C LYS A 166 -7.05 14.05 -12.60
N VAL A 167 -5.76 14.32 -12.80
CA VAL A 167 -4.72 14.12 -11.79
C VAL A 167 -5.02 14.98 -10.56
N ASN A 168 -5.22 16.28 -10.74
CA ASN A 168 -5.55 17.20 -9.64
C ASN A 168 -6.79 16.75 -8.85
N LYS A 169 -7.84 16.30 -9.55
CA LYS A 169 -9.04 15.73 -8.89
C LYS A 169 -8.72 14.51 -8.04
N ILE A 170 -7.90 13.57 -8.54
CA ILE A 170 -7.49 12.38 -7.79
C ILE A 170 -6.72 12.76 -6.52
N PHE A 171 -5.82 13.74 -6.60
CA PHE A 171 -5.08 14.22 -5.43
C PHE A 171 -5.98 14.84 -4.37
N VAL A 172 -6.94 15.69 -4.77
CA VAL A 172 -7.92 16.28 -3.85
C VAL A 172 -8.73 15.20 -3.13
N GLN A 173 -9.33 14.27 -3.88
CA GLN A 173 -10.10 13.15 -3.32
C GLN A 173 -9.26 12.22 -2.43
N GLY A 174 -7.95 12.14 -2.71
CA GLY A 174 -6.99 11.40 -1.90
C GLY A 174 -6.71 12.03 -0.55
N ARG A 175 -6.46 13.34 -0.53
CA ARG A 175 -6.24 14.09 0.71
C ARG A 175 -7.50 14.11 1.56
N GLU A 176 -8.65 14.38 0.95
CA GLU A 176 -9.96 14.30 1.63
C GLU A 176 -10.17 12.92 2.28
N ALA A 177 -9.86 11.83 1.56
CA ALA A 177 -9.97 10.48 2.12
C ALA A 177 -9.05 10.25 3.33
N ILE A 178 -7.82 10.81 3.32
CA ILE A 178 -6.91 10.73 4.48
C ILE A 178 -7.48 11.53 5.66
N SER A 179 -7.99 12.74 5.40
CA SER A 179 -8.59 13.58 6.45
C SER A 179 -9.81 12.90 7.08
N THR A 180 -10.70 12.31 6.27
CA THR A 180 -11.84 11.53 6.79
C THR A 180 -11.36 10.32 7.59
N PHE A 181 -10.36 9.59 7.09
CA PHE A 181 -9.81 8.45 7.84
C PHE A 181 -9.16 8.89 9.16
N ALA A 182 -8.63 10.11 9.25
CA ALA A 182 -8.09 10.62 10.51
C ALA A 182 -9.19 10.73 11.58
N ASP A 183 -10.43 11.06 11.21
CA ASP A 183 -11.57 11.07 12.13
C ASP A 183 -11.93 9.65 12.57
N ASP A 184 -12.01 8.71 11.63
CA ASP A 184 -12.21 7.28 11.94
C ASP A 184 -11.12 6.76 12.90
N ALA A 185 -9.86 7.09 12.64
CA ALA A 185 -8.74 6.67 13.47
C ALA A 185 -8.80 7.25 14.89
N ARG A 186 -9.32 8.49 15.06
CA ARG A 186 -9.57 9.08 16.39
C ARG A 186 -10.65 8.31 17.14
N ILE A 187 -11.76 7.98 16.46
CA ILE A 187 -12.85 7.19 17.05
C ILE A 187 -12.32 5.82 17.50
N LEU A 188 -11.58 5.13 16.64
CA LEU A 188 -10.97 3.84 16.96
C LEU A 188 -9.97 3.92 18.12
N ALA A 189 -9.22 5.03 18.22
CA ALA A 189 -8.27 5.24 19.30
C ALA A 189 -8.99 5.52 20.64
N ASP A 190 -10.19 6.10 20.64
CA ASP A 190 -10.97 6.36 21.83
C ASP A 190 -11.85 5.18 22.29
N LYS A 191 -12.04 4.19 21.42
CA LYS A 191 -12.76 2.96 21.74
C LYS A 191 -11.88 1.98 22.52
N GLU A 192 -12.12 1.87 23.82
CA GLU A 192 -11.49 0.87 24.69
C GLU A 192 -11.99 -0.54 24.36
N VAL A 193 -11.09 -1.53 24.48
CA VAL A 193 -11.38 -2.96 24.27
C VAL A 193 -10.74 -3.78 25.39
N ASP A 194 -11.31 -4.95 25.68
CA ASP A 194 -10.71 -5.93 26.59
C ASP A 194 -10.07 -7.11 25.84
N GLU A 195 -9.42 -8.01 26.58
CA GLU A 195 -8.77 -9.19 26.00
C GLU A 195 -9.76 -10.13 25.29
N THR A 196 -10.99 -10.25 25.79
CA THR A 196 -12.02 -11.12 25.20
C THR A 196 -12.46 -10.58 23.84
N MET A 197 -12.70 -9.26 23.76
CA MET A 197 -12.95 -8.56 22.50
C MET A 197 -11.78 -8.69 21.54
N ALA A 198 -10.54 -8.60 22.03
CA ALA A 198 -9.35 -8.76 21.20
C ALA A 198 -9.29 -10.16 20.56
N TRP A 199 -9.51 -11.21 21.36
CA TRP A 199 -9.59 -12.59 20.86
C TRP A 199 -10.69 -12.75 19.80
N ARG A 200 -11.92 -12.31 20.10
CA ARG A 200 -13.04 -12.37 19.15
C ARG A 200 -12.70 -11.66 17.84
N PHE A 201 -12.17 -10.44 17.93
CA PHE A 201 -11.78 -9.65 16.77
C PHE A 201 -10.75 -10.38 15.90
N MET A 202 -9.70 -10.97 16.49
CA MET A 202 -8.70 -11.71 15.70
C MET A 202 -9.28 -12.96 15.04
N PHE A 203 -10.22 -13.64 15.68
CA PHE A 203 -10.94 -14.75 15.05
C PHE A 203 -11.79 -14.28 13.88
N ASP A 204 -12.59 -13.23 14.04
CA ASP A 204 -13.46 -12.72 12.98
C ASP A 204 -12.66 -12.21 11.77
N VAL A 205 -11.45 -11.68 12.01
CA VAL A 205 -10.54 -11.25 10.94
C VAL A 205 -9.91 -12.43 10.20
N PHE A 206 -9.26 -13.34 10.93
CA PHE A 206 -8.39 -14.38 10.35
C PHE A 206 -9.09 -15.70 10.06
N GLN A 207 -10.15 -16.01 10.80
CA GLN A 207 -10.88 -17.28 10.82
C GLN A 207 -12.40 -17.07 10.89
N PRO A 208 -13.01 -16.28 9.97
CA PRO A 208 -14.43 -15.91 10.05
C PRO A 208 -15.38 -17.11 9.95
N GLU A 209 -14.93 -18.25 9.42
CA GLU A 209 -15.74 -19.45 9.22
C GLU A 209 -15.67 -20.43 10.41
N THR A 210 -14.74 -20.22 11.34
CA THR A 210 -14.43 -21.20 12.39
C THR A 210 -15.36 -21.10 13.60
N ILE A 211 -15.99 -19.94 13.86
CA ILE A 211 -16.77 -19.76 15.11
C ILE A 211 -18.07 -18.97 14.90
N GLU A 212 -19.18 -19.69 14.85
CA GLU A 212 -20.54 -19.13 14.83
C GLU A 212 -20.97 -18.55 16.18
N ASP A 213 -20.46 -19.05 17.32
CA ASP A 213 -20.90 -18.62 18.65
C ASP A 213 -19.75 -18.55 19.70
N VAL A 214 -19.11 -17.38 19.83
CA VAL A 214 -17.97 -17.16 20.76
C VAL A 214 -18.42 -16.88 22.20
N SER A 215 -19.68 -16.54 22.44
CA SER A 215 -20.18 -16.20 23.79
C SER A 215 -20.10 -17.36 24.81
N THR A 216 -19.74 -18.56 24.36
CA THR A 216 -19.70 -19.78 25.19
C THR A 216 -18.31 -20.40 25.33
N ILE A 217 -17.29 -19.86 24.65
CA ILE A 217 -15.97 -20.49 24.53
C ILE A 217 -14.97 -19.82 25.48
N GLY A 218 -14.31 -20.62 26.33
CA GLY A 218 -13.31 -20.11 27.28
C GLY A 218 -12.00 -19.66 26.62
N PRO A 219 -11.19 -18.81 27.27
CA PRO A 219 -9.92 -18.31 26.71
C PRO A 219 -8.95 -19.42 26.26
N LYS A 220 -8.92 -20.56 26.98
CA LYS A 220 -8.08 -21.70 26.63
C LYS A 220 -8.53 -22.42 25.35
N GLU A 221 -9.84 -22.53 25.15
CA GLU A 221 -10.41 -23.18 23.97
C GLU A 221 -10.20 -22.30 22.72
N LEU A 222 -10.31 -20.96 22.88
CA LEU A 222 -9.92 -20.00 21.84
C LEU A 222 -8.43 -20.14 21.46
N GLU A 223 -7.54 -20.33 22.43
CA GLU A 223 -6.11 -20.51 22.14
C GLU A 223 -5.82 -21.84 21.41
N GLU A 224 -6.52 -22.92 21.74
CA GLU A 224 -6.40 -24.21 21.06
C GLU A 224 -6.90 -24.18 19.62
N LEU A 225 -8.03 -23.50 19.37
CA LEU A 225 -8.63 -23.34 18.05
C LEU A 225 -7.88 -22.35 17.15
N ALA A 226 -7.04 -21.48 17.72
CA ALA A 226 -6.38 -20.43 16.96
C ALA A 226 -5.30 -20.99 16.01
N GLU A 227 -5.47 -20.74 14.72
CA GLU A 227 -4.43 -20.92 13.71
C GLU A 227 -3.22 -20.02 14.00
N ASN A 228 -2.07 -20.40 13.44
CA ASN A 228 -0.81 -19.68 13.60
C ASN A 228 -0.92 -18.17 13.32
N LYS A 229 -1.72 -17.76 12.31
CA LYS A 229 -1.87 -16.34 11.97
C LYS A 229 -2.67 -15.56 13.03
N THR A 230 -3.70 -16.18 13.60
CA THR A 230 -4.49 -15.61 14.69
C THR A 230 -3.64 -15.47 15.94
N LYS A 231 -2.84 -16.50 16.28
CA LYS A 231 -1.90 -16.46 17.41
C LYS A 231 -0.88 -15.32 17.27
N LEU A 232 -0.29 -15.17 16.08
CA LEU A 232 0.62 -14.07 15.79
C LEU A 232 -0.04 -12.69 15.94
N ALA A 233 -1.32 -12.56 15.56
CA ALA A 233 -2.04 -11.31 15.69
C ALA A 233 -2.38 -10.96 17.14
N ILE A 234 -2.68 -11.95 17.98
CA ILE A 234 -2.86 -11.76 19.42
C ILE A 234 -1.56 -11.36 20.08
N GLU A 235 -0.46 -12.03 19.76
CA GLU A 235 0.87 -11.65 20.24
C GLU A 235 1.22 -10.21 19.80
N ALA A 236 0.93 -9.86 18.54
CA ALA A 236 1.13 -8.51 18.01
C ALA A 236 0.25 -7.46 18.70
N PHE A 237 -0.92 -7.81 19.25
CA PHE A 237 -1.73 -6.87 20.02
C PHE A 237 -1.05 -6.47 21.33
N SER A 238 -0.30 -7.38 21.94
CA SER A 238 0.44 -7.10 23.18
C SER A 238 1.84 -6.54 22.94
N GLN A 239 2.51 -6.97 21.86
CA GLN A 239 3.97 -6.78 21.73
C GLN A 239 4.40 -6.02 20.46
N ALA A 240 3.51 -5.75 19.50
CA ALA A 240 3.92 -5.04 18.31
C ALA A 240 4.40 -3.62 18.67
N PRO A 241 5.37 -3.07 17.93
CA PRO A 241 5.83 -1.69 18.14
C PRO A 241 4.65 -0.70 18.12
N GLY A 242 4.67 0.26 19.03
CA GLY A 242 3.65 1.28 19.14
C GLY A 242 2.36 0.84 19.83
N GLN A 243 2.22 -0.42 20.27
CA GLN A 243 1.05 -0.83 21.08
C GLN A 243 1.05 -0.21 22.48
N GLU A 244 2.22 0.21 22.97
CA GLU A 244 2.38 0.94 24.23
C GLU A 244 1.84 2.37 24.18
N LEU A 245 1.57 2.92 22.98
CA LEU A 245 1.09 4.28 22.81
C LEU A 245 -0.36 4.41 23.28
N GLN A 246 -0.71 5.58 23.83
CA GLN A 246 -2.05 5.87 24.34
C GLN A 246 -3.14 5.65 23.29
N SER A 247 -2.86 5.90 22.00
CA SER A 247 -3.80 5.67 20.90
C SER A 247 -4.12 4.19 20.69
N ALA A 248 -3.22 3.27 21.03
CA ALA A 248 -3.27 1.86 20.64
C ALA A 248 -3.45 0.90 21.82
N ASN A 249 -2.93 1.26 23.00
CA ASN A 249 -2.96 0.39 24.18
C ASN A 249 -4.40 0.09 24.60
N MET A 250 -4.83 -1.17 24.43
CA MET A 250 -6.18 -1.63 24.73
C MET A 250 -7.28 -0.82 24.02
N THR A 251 -7.06 -0.47 22.75
CA THR A 251 -8.06 0.23 21.91
C THR A 251 -8.37 -0.51 20.61
N ALA A 252 -9.49 -0.17 19.96
CA ALA A 252 -9.82 -0.68 18.63
C ALA A 252 -8.77 -0.30 17.58
N TRP A 253 -8.12 0.86 17.73
CA TRP A 253 -6.96 1.26 16.92
C TRP A 253 -5.78 0.30 17.12
N GLY A 254 -5.51 -0.14 18.36
CA GLY A 254 -4.51 -1.16 18.66
C GLY A 254 -4.80 -2.50 17.99
N LEU A 255 -6.07 -2.93 17.99
CA LEU A 255 -6.50 -4.16 17.32
C LEU A 255 -6.24 -4.10 15.80
N LEU A 256 -6.65 -3.00 15.15
CA LEU A 256 -6.38 -2.79 13.74
C LEU A 256 -4.87 -2.78 13.44
N ASN A 257 -4.08 -2.16 14.31
CA ASN A 257 -2.62 -2.12 14.15
C ASN A 257 -1.95 -3.49 14.37
N ALA A 258 -2.47 -4.33 15.25
CA ALA A 258 -1.98 -5.70 15.42
C ALA A 258 -2.20 -6.54 14.15
N VAL A 259 -3.38 -6.41 13.53
CA VAL A 259 -3.69 -7.10 12.27
C VAL A 259 -2.79 -6.60 11.14
N THR A 260 -2.70 -5.28 10.96
CA THR A 260 -1.89 -4.69 9.88
C THR A 260 -0.40 -5.01 10.08
N TYR A 261 0.10 -4.99 11.32
CA TYR A 261 1.47 -5.41 11.64
C TYR A 261 1.71 -6.87 11.25
N THR A 262 0.80 -7.76 11.64
CA THR A 262 0.89 -9.19 11.32
C THR A 262 0.91 -9.39 9.79
N ALA A 263 0.01 -8.73 9.07
CA ALA A 263 -0.10 -8.79 7.62
C ALA A 263 1.14 -8.27 6.88
N ASP A 264 1.77 -7.22 7.39
CA ASP A 264 2.87 -6.49 6.74
C ASP A 264 4.26 -6.98 7.14
N HIS A 265 4.41 -7.57 8.34
CA HIS A 265 5.73 -7.94 8.89
C HIS A 265 5.88 -9.44 9.17
N CYS A 266 4.79 -10.16 9.43
CA CYS A 266 4.87 -11.56 9.85
C CYS A 266 4.47 -12.53 8.72
N LEU A 267 3.47 -12.19 7.91
CA LEU A 267 2.93 -13.09 6.88
C LEU A 267 3.72 -13.04 5.57
N GLY A 268 3.85 -14.18 4.88
CA GLY A 268 4.47 -14.28 3.56
C GLY A 268 5.87 -14.92 3.57
N ALA A 269 6.19 -15.66 2.50
CA ALA A 269 7.38 -16.49 2.41
C ALA A 269 8.70 -15.70 2.26
N ASN A 270 8.64 -14.51 1.65
CA ASN A 270 9.78 -13.62 1.48
C ASN A 270 9.28 -12.17 1.39
N ARG A 271 10.22 -11.20 1.46
CA ARG A 271 9.91 -9.76 1.48
C ARG A 271 9.06 -9.31 0.28
N ASP A 272 9.37 -9.78 -0.93
CA ASP A 272 8.64 -9.42 -2.16
C ASP A 272 7.20 -9.93 -2.11
N SER A 273 7.04 -11.22 -1.82
CA SER A 273 5.72 -11.83 -1.72
C SER A 273 4.90 -11.21 -0.60
N ARG A 274 5.51 -10.87 0.53
CA ARG A 274 4.87 -10.20 1.66
C ARG A 274 4.31 -8.85 1.25
N LEU A 275 5.16 -7.96 0.73
CA LEU A 275 4.75 -6.62 0.31
C LEU A 275 3.67 -6.68 -0.79
N ARG A 276 3.84 -7.58 -1.76
CA ARG A 276 2.85 -7.80 -2.82
C ARG A 276 1.50 -8.28 -2.29
N GLN A 277 1.49 -9.20 -1.31
CA GLN A 277 0.24 -9.66 -0.68
C GLN A 277 -0.39 -8.56 0.17
N ALA A 278 0.42 -7.76 0.87
CA ALA A 278 0.00 -6.64 1.70
C ALA A 278 -0.63 -5.49 0.91
N TRP A 279 -0.19 -5.23 -0.32
CA TRP A 279 -0.73 -4.17 -1.18
C TRP A 279 -1.83 -4.64 -2.14
N PHE A 280 -1.72 -5.86 -2.66
CA PHE A 280 -2.56 -6.29 -3.79
C PHE A 280 -3.22 -7.66 -3.62
N GLY A 281 -2.93 -8.37 -2.54
CA GLY A 281 -3.28 -9.77 -2.39
C GLY A 281 -4.25 -10.05 -1.23
N PRO A 282 -4.26 -11.29 -0.74
CA PRO A 282 -5.11 -11.70 0.38
C PRO A 282 -4.90 -10.84 1.63
N ASN A 283 -3.67 -10.45 1.96
CA ASN A 283 -3.39 -9.64 3.14
C ASN A 283 -3.97 -8.22 3.03
N ALA A 284 -4.03 -7.63 1.83
CA ALA A 284 -4.73 -6.37 1.60
C ALA A 284 -6.23 -6.49 1.91
N LYS A 285 -6.86 -7.59 1.47
CA LYS A 285 -8.28 -7.88 1.77
C LYS A 285 -8.51 -8.10 3.27
N LEU A 286 -7.59 -8.80 3.92
CA LEU A 286 -7.62 -9.05 5.36
C LEU A 286 -7.56 -7.73 6.15
N LYS A 287 -6.66 -6.81 5.79
CA LYS A 287 -6.59 -5.47 6.40
C LYS A 287 -7.86 -4.66 6.19
N LYS A 288 -8.47 -4.74 4.99
CA LYS A 288 -9.76 -4.09 4.71
C LYS A 288 -10.89 -4.66 5.58
N ARG A 289 -10.94 -5.98 5.78
CA ARG A 289 -11.90 -6.62 6.69
C ARG A 289 -11.70 -6.13 8.12
N ALA A 290 -10.47 -6.13 8.60
CA ALA A 290 -10.15 -5.68 9.95
C ALA A 290 -10.56 -4.23 10.20
N LEU A 291 -10.37 -3.34 9.22
CA LEU A 291 -10.87 -1.97 9.32
C LEU A 291 -12.40 -1.94 9.42
N SER A 292 -13.12 -2.69 8.58
CA SER A 292 -14.61 -2.75 8.64
C SER A 292 -15.09 -3.21 10.01
N LEU A 293 -14.54 -4.32 10.51
CA LEU A 293 -14.91 -4.88 11.81
C LEU A 293 -14.55 -3.92 12.95
N ALA A 294 -13.40 -3.23 12.87
CA ALA A 294 -12.99 -2.30 13.92
C ALA A 294 -13.94 -1.09 14.01
N LEU A 295 -14.46 -0.63 12.87
CA LEU A 295 -15.45 0.46 12.82
C LEU A 295 -16.85 0.03 13.29
N GLU A 296 -17.11 -1.27 13.38
CA GLU A 296 -18.38 -1.84 13.86
C GLU A 296 -18.38 -2.12 15.38
N LEU A 297 -17.23 -2.02 16.06
CA LEU A 297 -17.09 -2.27 17.51
C LEU A 297 -17.76 -1.20 18.37
#